data_AF-A0A9P6J0K5-F1
#
_entry.id   AF-A0A9P6J0K5-F1
#
_cell.length_a   1.000
_cell.length_b   1.000
_cell.length_c   1.000
_cell.angle_alpha   90.00
_cell.angle_beta   90.00
_cell.angle_gamma   90.00
#
_symmetry.space_group_name_H-M   'P 1'
#
loop_
_entity.id
_entity.type
_entity.pdbx_description
1 polymer ?
#
loop_
_entity_poly.entity_id
_entity_poly.type
_entity_poly.pdbx_seq_one_letter_code
_entity_poly.pdbx_strand_id
1 'polypeptide(L)'
;MSSNSHNDGHNALANAVKGSVLPVATKTPGANTAHSLATPAKSDEAKASGVNKVIVVFKDNTPASEIANAASEIESQGGKITHRYETALLGFAAEMPDSAVQTMSVHPHVSYVEADGQVSAYAKKLMDK
;
A
#
# COMPACT_ATOMS: atom_id res chain seq x y z
N MET A 1 5.35 27.88 46.38
CA MET A 1 4.00 28.16 45.85
C MET A 1 4.06 27.79 44.37
N SER A 2 3.86 26.53 43.98
CA SER A 2 2.56 25.87 43.72
C SER A 2 1.69 26.76 42.79
N SER A 3 1.25 26.36 41.60
CA SER A 3 0.76 25.03 41.23
C SER A 3 0.71 24.81 39.71
N ASN A 4 0.79 23.54 39.35
CA ASN A 4 0.22 22.89 38.17
C ASN A 4 -1.29 23.19 38.02
N SER A 5 -1.78 23.48 36.81
CA SER A 5 -3.22 23.62 36.51
C SER A 5 -3.45 23.16 35.07
N HIS A 6 -3.88 21.91 34.85
CA HIS A 6 -5.27 21.42 34.85
C HIS A 6 -6.00 21.63 33.51
N ASN A 7 -6.13 20.50 32.83
CA ASN A 7 -7.15 20.14 31.85
C ASN A 7 -8.55 20.33 32.44
N ASP A 8 -9.46 20.98 31.72
CA ASP A 8 -10.90 20.86 31.92
C ASP A 8 -11.72 21.32 30.69
N GLY A 9 -12.68 20.49 30.31
CA GLY A 9 -13.94 20.91 29.70
C GLY A 9 -14.18 20.49 28.24
N HIS A 10 -15.33 19.95 27.83
CA HIS A 10 -16.57 19.61 28.50
C HIS A 10 -17.34 18.61 27.63
N ASN A 11 -17.82 17.55 28.26
CA ASN A 11 -18.87 16.65 27.78
C ASN A 11 -20.23 17.35 27.94
N ALA A 12 -21.03 17.41 26.87
CA ALA A 12 -22.44 17.79 26.99
C ALA A 12 -23.26 17.19 25.82
N LEU A 13 -24.15 16.25 26.14
CA LEU A 13 -25.61 16.40 26.09
C LEU A 13 -26.29 15.04 25.85
N ALA A 14 -26.95 14.58 26.91
CA ALA A 14 -27.89 13.48 26.92
C ALA A 14 -29.19 13.84 26.16
N ASN A 15 -29.84 12.84 25.58
CA ASN A 15 -31.30 12.87 25.47
C ASN A 15 -31.87 11.44 25.58
N ALA A 16 -32.67 11.21 26.62
CA ALA A 16 -33.44 10.00 26.82
C ALA A 16 -34.87 10.21 26.28
N VAL A 17 -35.56 9.15 25.85
CA VAL A 17 -36.74 8.58 26.57
C VAL A 17 -37.80 7.90 25.67
N LYS A 18 -38.34 6.79 26.21
CA LYS A 18 -39.68 6.15 26.04
C LYS A 18 -39.97 5.30 24.79
N GLY A 19 -40.30 4.04 25.08
CA GLY A 19 -40.73 3.03 24.11
C GLY A 19 -42.25 2.91 23.93
N SER A 20 -42.61 1.98 23.05
CA SER A 20 -43.92 1.33 22.98
C SER A 20 -43.73 -0.06 22.37
N VAL A 21 -44.32 -1.06 23.00
CA VAL A 21 -44.36 -2.45 22.56
C VAL A 21 -45.64 -2.71 21.78
N LEU A 22 -45.56 -3.48 20.70
CA LEU A 22 -46.69 -4.20 20.09
C LEU A 22 -46.18 -5.58 19.65
N PRO A 23 -46.86 -6.70 19.98
CA PRO A 23 -46.52 -8.01 19.46
C PRO A 23 -47.48 -8.41 18.33
N VAL A 24 -46.99 -8.97 17.22
CA VAL A 24 -47.75 -9.99 16.46
C VAL A 24 -46.84 -10.76 15.49
N ALA A 25 -47.15 -12.05 15.32
CA ALA A 25 -46.28 -13.09 14.84
C ALA A 25 -46.37 -13.40 13.32
N THR A 26 -45.37 -14.16 12.87
CA THR A 26 -45.38 -15.27 11.89
C THR A 26 -44.55 -15.12 10.59
N LYS A 27 -43.74 -16.17 10.39
CA LYS A 27 -43.21 -16.78 9.15
C LYS A 27 -41.69 -16.73 8.94
N THR A 28 -40.99 -17.69 9.54
CA THR A 28 -39.80 -18.37 8.98
C THR A 28 -40.27 -19.19 7.75
N PRO A 29 -39.49 -19.48 6.68
CA PRO A 29 -38.02 -19.46 6.53
C PRO A 29 -37.48 -18.75 5.26
N GLY A 30 -36.27 -18.21 5.37
CA GLY A 30 -35.45 -17.78 4.23
C GLY A 30 -33.99 -17.81 4.67
N ALA A 31 -33.31 -18.90 4.34
CA ALA A 31 -31.96 -19.20 4.79
C ALA A 31 -30.92 -18.37 4.04
N ASN A 32 -30.09 -17.65 4.80
CA ASN A 32 -28.68 -17.50 4.45
C ASN A 32 -27.88 -17.65 5.74
N THR A 33 -27.45 -18.89 5.90
CA THR A 33 -26.53 -19.42 6.90
C THR A 33 -25.33 -18.52 7.14
N ALA A 34 -25.04 -18.27 8.41
CA ALA A 34 -23.69 -17.95 8.83
C ALA A 34 -22.76 -19.09 8.39
N HIS A 35 -21.74 -18.76 7.60
CA HIS A 35 -20.53 -19.57 7.51
C HIS A 35 -19.39 -18.72 8.07
N SER A 36 -19.21 -18.88 9.38
CA SER A 36 -17.92 -18.76 10.02
C SER A 36 -16.98 -19.79 9.37
N LEU A 37 -15.93 -19.30 8.73
CA LEU A 37 -14.70 -20.05 8.53
C LEU A 37 -13.54 -19.12 8.87
N ALA A 38 -13.29 -19.00 10.17
CA ALA A 38 -11.93 -18.84 10.64
C ALA A 38 -11.15 -20.08 10.18
N THR A 39 -10.38 -19.93 9.11
CA THR A 39 -9.20 -20.73 8.86
C THR A 39 -8.00 -19.79 8.89
N PRO A 40 -7.05 -19.95 9.84
CA PRO A 40 -5.76 -19.32 9.70
C PRO A 40 -5.08 -19.97 8.50
N ALA A 41 -4.89 -19.24 7.41
CA ALA A 41 -4.02 -19.67 6.32
C ALA A 41 -2.58 -19.72 6.88
N LYS A 42 -2.21 -20.90 7.36
CA LYS A 42 -0.87 -21.21 7.82
C LYS A 42 -0.04 -21.49 6.57
N SER A 43 0.86 -20.55 6.28
CA SER A 43 2.14 -20.75 5.59
C SER A 43 2.09 -21.54 4.28
N ASP A 44 1.68 -20.87 3.20
CA ASP A 44 2.43 -21.03 1.96
C ASP A 44 3.60 -20.05 2.06
N GLU A 45 4.81 -20.57 1.89
CA GLU A 45 6.11 -19.93 2.06
C GLU A 45 6.09 -18.40 2.02
N ALA A 46 6.54 -17.77 3.12
CA ALA A 46 7.14 -16.45 3.05
C ALA A 46 8.39 -16.57 2.16
N LYS A 47 8.17 -16.56 0.83
CA LYS A 47 9.16 -16.24 -0.18
C LYS A 47 9.87 -15.02 0.36
N ALA A 48 11.17 -15.16 0.61
CA ALA A 48 11.98 -14.20 1.33
C ALA A 48 11.49 -12.78 1.02
N SER A 49 11.19 -11.99 2.07
CA SER A 49 10.91 -10.57 1.94
C SER A 49 12.19 -9.89 1.41
N GLY A 50 12.42 -10.08 0.12
CA GLY A 50 13.60 -9.69 -0.60
C GLY A 50 13.36 -8.29 -1.10
N VAL A 51 14.35 -7.43 -0.92
CA VAL A 51 14.35 -6.11 -1.52
C VAL A 51 14.69 -6.29 -3.00
N ASN A 52 13.75 -5.97 -3.88
CA ASN A 52 13.97 -5.97 -5.32
C ASN A 52 14.48 -4.60 -5.76
N LYS A 53 15.41 -4.59 -6.72
CA LYS A 53 15.80 -3.38 -7.44
C LYS A 53 15.04 -3.34 -8.74
N VAL A 54 14.18 -2.34 -8.90
CA VAL A 54 13.30 -2.22 -10.05
C VAL A 54 13.28 -0.81 -10.59
N ILE A 55 12.94 -0.69 -11.86
CA ILE A 55 12.59 0.56 -12.53
C ILE A 55 11.09 0.52 -12.78
N VAL A 56 10.37 1.51 -12.26
CA VAL A 56 8.93 1.71 -12.48
C VAL A 56 8.76 2.82 -13.50
N VAL A 57 8.14 2.50 -14.63
CA VAL A 57 7.89 3.43 -15.73
C VAL A 57 6.40 3.70 -15.84
N PHE A 58 6.04 4.98 -15.88
CA PHE A 58 4.68 5.47 -16.00
C PHE A 58 4.34 5.82 -17.45
N LYS A 59 3.05 5.92 -17.74
CA LYS A 59 2.55 6.37 -19.04
C LYS A 59 2.89 7.85 -19.25
N ASP A 60 3.14 8.26 -20.50
CA ASP A 60 3.59 9.62 -20.86
C ASP A 60 2.65 10.76 -20.40
N ASN A 61 1.36 10.47 -20.23
CA ASN A 61 0.36 11.44 -19.79
C ASN A 61 0.09 11.41 -18.28
N THR A 62 0.94 10.73 -17.50
CA THR A 62 0.78 10.64 -16.05
C THR A 62 1.14 11.97 -15.38
N PRO A 63 0.26 12.55 -14.54
CA PRO A 63 0.58 13.76 -13.80
C PRO A 63 1.75 13.54 -12.82
N ALA A 64 2.61 14.55 -12.67
CA ALA A 64 3.74 14.48 -11.75
C ALA A 64 3.31 14.20 -10.29
N SER A 65 2.13 14.65 -9.89
CA SER A 65 1.55 14.36 -8.57
C SER A 65 1.30 12.88 -8.35
N GLU A 66 0.84 12.15 -9.37
CA GLU A 66 0.60 10.70 -9.28
C GLU A 66 1.92 9.93 -9.11
N ILE A 67 2.97 10.35 -9.81
CA ILE A 67 4.31 9.76 -9.69
C ILE A 67 4.91 10.05 -8.31
N ALA A 68 4.66 11.25 -7.76
CA ALA A 68 5.08 11.61 -6.41
C ALA A 68 4.33 10.78 -5.35
N ASN A 69 3.02 10.62 -5.50
CA ASN A 69 2.18 9.81 -4.61
C ASN A 69 2.62 8.34 -4.61
N ALA A 70 2.78 7.74 -5.79
CA ALA A 70 3.23 6.36 -5.91
C ALA A 70 4.59 6.14 -5.23
N ALA A 71 5.53 7.07 -5.40
CA ALA A 71 6.82 6.95 -4.74
C ALA A 71 6.74 7.11 -3.22
N SER A 72 5.88 8.01 -2.71
CA SER A 72 5.64 8.13 -1.27
C SER A 72 4.99 6.86 -0.70
N GLU A 73 4.11 6.21 -1.47
CA GLU A 73 3.51 4.93 -1.10
C GLU A 73 4.58 3.83 -1.02
N ILE A 74 5.51 3.76 -1.98
CA ILE A 74 6.65 2.84 -1.91
C ILE A 74 7.50 3.06 -0.66
N GLU A 75 7.83 4.32 -0.33
CA GLU A 75 8.59 4.66 0.88
C GLU A 75 7.83 4.26 2.16
N SER A 76 6.51 4.45 2.18
CA SER A 76 5.66 4.05 3.32
C SER A 76 5.61 2.53 3.54
N GLN A 77 5.82 1.75 2.47
CA GLN A 77 5.89 0.28 2.51
C GLN A 77 7.31 -0.23 2.84
N GLY A 78 8.23 0.66 3.23
CA GLY A 78 9.62 0.32 3.56
C GLY A 78 10.53 0.19 2.34
N GLY A 79 10.07 0.66 1.17
CA GLY A 79 10.91 0.82 -0.01
C GLY A 79 11.75 2.10 0.03
N LYS A 80 12.62 2.26 -0.96
CA LYS A 80 13.53 3.41 -1.12
C LYS A 80 13.65 3.77 -2.58
N ILE A 81 13.40 5.04 -2.90
CA ILE A 81 13.66 5.56 -4.24
C ILE A 81 15.16 5.78 -4.42
N THR A 82 15.73 5.20 -5.47
CA THR A 82 17.17 5.28 -5.78
C THR A 82 17.45 6.28 -6.89
N HIS A 83 16.49 6.52 -7.79
CA HIS A 83 16.64 7.48 -8.88
C HIS A 83 15.28 7.97 -9.39
N ARG A 84 15.22 9.18 -9.95
CA ARG A 84 14.02 9.78 -10.56
C ARG A 84 14.27 10.07 -12.03
N TYR A 85 13.29 9.77 -12.87
CA TYR A 85 13.30 10.06 -14.31
C TYR A 85 12.16 11.01 -14.65
N GLU A 86 12.49 12.15 -15.26
CA GLU A 86 11.54 13.24 -15.52
C GLU A 86 11.50 13.69 -16.99
N THR A 87 12.37 13.13 -17.84
CA THR A 87 12.58 13.62 -19.21
C THR A 87 12.34 12.54 -20.26
N ALA A 88 13.32 11.66 -20.50
CA ALA A 88 13.25 10.63 -21.55
C ALA A 88 12.21 9.54 -21.26
N LEU A 89 11.90 9.35 -19.98
CA LEU A 89 10.83 8.49 -19.47
C LEU A 89 10.34 9.06 -18.14
N LEU A 90 9.07 8.82 -17.82
CA LEU A 90 8.47 9.23 -16.55
C LEU A 90 8.52 8.08 -15.56
N GLY A 91 9.22 8.24 -14.45
CA GLY A 91 9.25 7.19 -13.43
C GLY A 91 10.37 7.29 -12.43
N PHE A 92 10.69 6.15 -11.81
CA PHE A 92 11.74 6.08 -10.80
C PHE A 92 12.33 4.68 -10.68
N ALA A 93 13.59 4.61 -10.26
CA ALA A 93 14.21 3.39 -9.78
C ALA A 93 14.01 3.29 -8.26
N ALA A 94 13.78 2.08 -7.75
CA ALA A 94 13.55 1.85 -6.34
C ALA A 94 14.01 0.47 -5.87
N GLU A 95 14.35 0.42 -4.59
CA GLU A 95 14.52 -0.77 -3.78
C GLU A 95 13.19 -1.02 -3.03
N MET A 96 12.47 -2.10 -3.30
CA MET A 96 11.14 -2.33 -2.70
C MET A 96 10.81 -3.81 -2.47
N PRO A 97 9.98 -4.15 -1.47
CA PRO A 97 9.57 -5.54 -1.22
C PRO A 97 8.69 -6.11 -2.35
N ASP A 98 8.65 -7.45 -2.49
CA ASP A 98 7.82 -8.15 -3.50
C ASP A 98 6.35 -7.65 -3.53
N SER A 99 5.76 -7.38 -2.36
CA SER A 99 4.39 -6.87 -2.26
C SER A 99 4.18 -5.51 -2.95
N ALA A 100 5.19 -4.64 -2.86
CA ALA A 100 5.16 -3.32 -3.47
C ALA A 100 5.31 -3.43 -5.00
N VAL A 101 6.14 -4.37 -5.49
CA VAL A 101 6.28 -4.66 -6.93
C VAL A 101 4.94 -5.12 -7.52
N GLN A 102 4.24 -6.03 -6.83
CA GLN A 102 2.95 -6.52 -7.28
C GLN A 102 1.90 -5.41 -7.36
N THR A 103 1.92 -4.47 -6.40
CA THR A 103 1.02 -3.32 -6.35
C THR A 103 1.29 -2.35 -7.50
N MET A 104 2.56 -2.04 -7.78
CA MET A 104 2.94 -1.18 -8.91
C MET A 104 2.58 -1.80 -10.26
N SER A 105 2.70 -3.12 -10.40
CA SER A 105 2.40 -3.83 -11.66
C SER A 105 0.94 -3.73 -12.09
N VAL A 106 0.02 -3.43 -11.16
CA VAL A 106 -1.41 -3.24 -11.45
C VAL A 106 -1.87 -1.78 -11.34
N HIS A 107 -0.95 -0.85 -11.05
CA HIS A 107 -1.26 0.56 -10.86
C HIS A 107 -1.71 1.20 -12.19
N PRO A 108 -2.82 1.98 -12.21
CA PRO A 108 -3.46 2.42 -13.46
C PRO A 108 -2.57 3.32 -14.33
N HIS A 109 -1.63 4.05 -13.73
CA HIS A 109 -0.70 4.93 -14.43
C HIS A 109 0.64 4.29 -14.78
N VAL A 110 0.93 3.09 -14.25
CA VAL A 110 2.16 2.37 -14.57
C VAL A 110 2.03 1.78 -15.98
N SER A 111 3.10 1.92 -16.76
CA SER A 111 3.26 1.30 -18.06
C SER A 111 3.87 -0.10 -17.89
N TYR A 112 5.00 -0.18 -17.19
CA TYR A 112 5.65 -1.44 -16.85
C TYR A 112 6.59 -1.29 -15.66
N VAL A 113 6.96 -2.43 -15.07
CA VAL A 113 7.99 -2.56 -14.02
C VAL A 113 9.02 -3.56 -14.51
N GLU A 114 10.30 -3.19 -14.45
CA GLU A 114 11.42 -4.04 -14.87
C GLU A 114 12.49 -4.16 -13.79
N ALA A 115 13.33 -5.20 -13.86
CA ALA A 115 14.44 -5.37 -12.94
C ALA A 115 15.60 -4.40 -13.27
N ASP A 116 16.17 -3.77 -12.26
CA ASP A 116 17.33 -2.88 -12.39
C ASP A 116 18.63 -3.69 -12.48
N GLY A 117 19.06 -3.97 -13.72
CA GLY A 117 20.22 -4.80 -14.04
C GLY A 117 21.51 -4.01 -14.26
N GLN A 118 22.65 -4.59 -13.87
CA GLN A 118 23.96 -4.01 -14.15
C GLN A 118 24.35 -4.17 -15.62
N VAL A 119 24.91 -3.12 -16.20
CA VAL A 119 25.56 -3.15 -17.52
C VAL A 119 27.07 -2.99 -17.38
N SER A 120 27.84 -3.63 -18.25
CA SER A 120 29.31 -3.52 -18.27
C SER A 120 29.80 -2.88 -19.56
N ALA A 121 30.78 -1.99 -19.44
CA ALA A 121 31.42 -1.39 -20.60
C ALA A 121 32.31 -2.44 -21.30
N TYR A 122 32.21 -2.52 -22.63
CA TYR A 122 32.94 -3.52 -23.42
C TYR A 122 34.46 -3.44 -23.23
N ALA A 123 35.01 -2.23 -23.06
CA ALA A 123 36.44 -2.03 -22.80
C ALA A 123 36.91 -2.76 -21.52
N LYS A 124 36.12 -2.74 -20.45
CA LYS A 124 36.44 -3.41 -19.18
C LYS A 124 36.63 -4.91 -19.38
N LYS A 125 35.79 -5.54 -20.21
CA LYS A 125 35.86 -6.97 -20.53
C LYS A 125 37.12 -7.37 -21.30
N LEU A 126 37.75 -6.46 -22.03
CA LEU A 126 38.98 -6.73 -22.78
C LEU A 126 40.25 -6.58 -21.94
N MET A 127 40.19 -5.83 -20.84
CA MET A 127 41.33 -5.53 -19.98
C MET A 127 41.52 -6.56 -18.85
N ASP A 128 40.49 -7.38 -18.59
CA ASP A 128 40.48 -8.42 -17.55
C ASP A 128 40.98 -9.80 -18.08
N LYS A 129 41.71 -9.85 -19.21
CA LYS A 129 42.30 -11.05 -19.83
C LYS A 129 43.82 -11.01 -19.84
#